data_AF-A0A256ZKZ7-F1
#
_entry.id   AF-A0A256ZKZ7-F1
#
_cell.length_a   1.000
_cell.length_b   1.000
_cell.length_c   1.000
_cell.angle_alpha   90.00
_cell.angle_beta   90.00
_cell.angle_gamma   90.00
#
_symmetry.space_group_name_H-M   'P 1'
#
loop_
_entity.id
_entity.type
_entity.pdbx_description
1 polymer ?
#
loop_
_entity_poly.entity_id
_entity_poly.type
_entity_poly.pdbx_seq_one_letter_code
_entity_poly.pdbx_strand_id
1 'polypeptide(L)'
;MGIEAKVENIVSGITLDQKIDLKKLASTATGLEYNPEKFPGVVYRIKKPKLAMLIFSSGKVICTGARSNKDIEVARNKLIDKLKDGGTIVETKPVFEDQFLFNISPEFKKEVMEGVISEDLENKFIDNDKTLSDKATVEQIADDEWKITDGKKYYILKAVNKKIEVYGEGGILIQNIVASASLGFEVNLDMLAMECENTEYEPEQFPGLVFSLAKPKTVMLVFKSGKMIITGAKTPQAANEAANKTKKAIEELGVAI
;
A
#
# COMPACT_ATOMS: atom_id res chain seq x y z
N MET A 1 15.67 9.52 22.00
CA MET A 1 14.20 9.44 21.87
C MET A 1 13.86 9.24 20.40
N GLY A 2 13.04 8.25 20.05
CA GLY A 2 12.65 7.99 18.66
C GLY A 2 11.77 9.10 18.08
N ILE A 3 11.67 9.16 16.75
CA ILE A 3 10.75 10.06 16.04
C ILE A 3 9.65 9.26 15.36
N GLU A 4 8.47 9.86 15.23
CA GLU A 4 7.32 9.24 14.59
C GLU A 4 7.10 9.82 13.20
N ALA A 5 7.08 8.96 12.19
CA ALA A 5 6.76 9.35 10.82
C ALA A 5 5.24 9.46 10.63
N LYS A 6 4.77 10.63 10.21
CA LYS A 6 3.38 10.91 9.90
C LYS A 6 3.10 10.67 8.42
N VAL A 7 2.13 9.83 8.11
CA VAL A 7 1.68 9.61 6.72
C VAL A 7 1.05 10.89 6.15
N GLU A 8 1.59 11.37 5.03
CA GLU A 8 1.08 12.55 4.31
C GLU A 8 0.32 12.17 3.04
N ASN A 9 0.70 11.04 2.41
CA ASN A 9 0.06 10.52 1.21
C ASN A 9 0.26 9.00 1.08
N ILE A 10 -0.75 8.32 0.56
CA ILE A 10 -0.74 6.91 0.17
C ILE A 10 -1.12 6.84 -1.31
N VAL A 11 -0.32 6.09 -2.07
CA VAL A 11 -0.63 5.70 -3.45
C VAL A 11 -0.98 4.22 -3.44
N SER A 12 -2.14 3.86 -3.98
CA SER A 12 -2.61 2.48 -4.05
C SER A 12 -3.06 2.08 -5.45
N GLY A 13 -2.92 0.79 -5.76
CA GLY A 13 -3.52 0.17 -6.94
C GLY A 13 -4.86 -0.47 -6.61
N ILE A 14 -5.79 -0.47 -7.57
CA ILE A 14 -7.03 -1.25 -7.57
C ILE A 14 -7.10 -1.96 -8.93
N THR A 15 -7.54 -3.21 -8.96
CA THR A 15 -7.80 -3.97 -10.21
C THR A 15 -9.32 -4.17 -10.33
N LEU A 16 -9.88 -3.90 -11.51
CA LEU A 16 -11.31 -4.11 -11.81
C LEU A 16 -11.60 -5.49 -12.41
N ASP A 17 -10.56 -6.29 -12.66
CA ASP A 17 -10.58 -7.62 -13.29
C ASP A 17 -11.33 -7.69 -14.63
N GLN A 18 -11.43 -6.56 -15.32
CA GLN A 18 -12.05 -6.46 -16.63
C GLN A 18 -11.48 -5.27 -17.41
N LYS A 19 -11.49 -5.37 -18.75
CA LYS A 19 -11.16 -4.22 -19.60
C LYS A 19 -12.24 -3.15 -19.53
N ILE A 20 -11.82 -1.89 -19.63
CA ILE A 20 -12.70 -0.72 -19.56
C ILE A 20 -12.64 0.04 -20.88
N ASP A 21 -13.80 0.28 -21.49
CA ASP A 21 -13.92 1.24 -22.58
C ASP A 21 -13.89 2.66 -22.01
N LEU A 22 -12.70 3.25 -21.99
CA LEU A 22 -12.47 4.59 -21.45
C LEU A 22 -13.24 5.68 -22.20
N LYS A 23 -13.43 5.53 -23.52
CA LYS A 23 -14.16 6.50 -24.34
C LYS A 23 -15.62 6.52 -23.93
N LYS A 24 -16.25 5.33 -23.89
CA LYS A 24 -17.64 5.18 -23.47
C LYS A 24 -17.84 5.66 -22.03
N LEU A 25 -16.93 5.28 -21.12
CA LEU A 25 -16.98 5.71 -19.73
C LEU A 25 -16.95 7.24 -19.62
N ALA A 26 -15.97 7.90 -20.26
CA ALA A 26 -15.81 9.34 -20.18
C ALA A 26 -16.90 10.14 -20.91
N SER A 27 -17.50 9.60 -21.98
CA SER A 27 -18.62 10.25 -22.67
C SER A 27 -19.95 10.12 -21.94
N THR A 28 -20.09 9.12 -21.06
CA THR A 28 -21.34 8.80 -20.37
C THR A 28 -21.36 9.33 -18.94
N ALA A 29 -20.27 9.12 -18.19
CA ALA A 29 -20.17 9.54 -16.81
C ALA A 29 -19.59 10.96 -16.67
N THR A 30 -20.26 11.79 -15.88
CA THR A 30 -19.83 13.17 -15.63
C THR A 30 -18.68 13.26 -14.62
N GLY A 31 -17.90 14.34 -14.72
CA GLY A 31 -16.80 14.64 -13.79
C GLY A 31 -15.53 13.82 -14.05
N LEU A 32 -15.41 13.23 -15.23
CA LEU A 32 -14.23 12.51 -15.70
C LEU A 32 -13.45 13.37 -16.70
N GLU A 33 -12.12 13.40 -16.56
CA GLU A 33 -11.22 14.05 -17.49
C GLU A 33 -10.56 12.96 -18.36
N TYR A 34 -10.80 12.99 -19.67
CA TYR A 34 -10.18 12.04 -20.61
C TYR A 34 -9.63 12.76 -21.83
N ASN A 35 -8.31 12.71 -21.99
CA ASN A 35 -7.61 13.19 -23.18
C ASN A 35 -6.44 12.24 -23.49
N PRO A 36 -6.66 11.21 -24.34
CA PRO A 36 -5.67 10.17 -24.60
C PRO A 36 -4.39 10.68 -25.28
N GLU A 37 -4.41 11.84 -25.94
CA GLU A 37 -3.21 12.47 -26.50
C GLU A 37 -2.28 13.01 -25.42
N LYS A 38 -2.84 13.44 -24.28
CA LYS A 38 -2.06 13.95 -23.12
C LYS A 38 -1.77 12.88 -22.09
N PHE A 39 -2.72 11.99 -21.83
CA PHE A 39 -2.59 10.94 -20.83
C PHE A 39 -3.48 9.74 -21.19
N PRO A 40 -2.96 8.49 -21.18
CA PRO A 40 -3.69 7.32 -21.70
C PRO A 40 -4.89 6.88 -20.84
N GLY A 41 -5.00 7.35 -19.59
CA GLY A 41 -6.07 6.98 -18.67
C GLY A 41 -7.15 8.06 -18.52
N VAL A 42 -8.26 7.68 -17.88
CA VAL A 42 -9.28 8.63 -17.39
C VAL A 42 -8.89 9.10 -16.00
N VAL A 43 -8.97 10.41 -15.76
CA VAL A 43 -8.75 10.99 -14.42
C VAL A 43 -10.11 11.26 -13.77
N TYR A 44 -10.33 10.67 -12.61
CA TYR A 44 -11.49 10.91 -11.76
C TYR A 44 -11.05 11.57 -10.46
N ARG A 45 -11.54 12.80 -10.19
CA ARG A 45 -11.19 13.55 -8.98
C ARG A 45 -12.31 13.48 -7.95
N ILE A 46 -11.96 13.13 -6.72
CA ILE A 46 -12.88 13.12 -5.58
C ILE A 46 -12.53 14.29 -4.66
N LYS A 47 -13.54 15.07 -4.26
CA LYS A 47 -13.35 16.23 -3.36
C LYS A 47 -13.21 15.83 -1.88
N LYS A 48 -13.93 14.78 -1.45
CA LYS A 48 -13.93 14.30 -0.06
C LYS A 48 -13.99 12.77 0.00
N PRO A 49 -12.94 12.09 0.49
CA PRO A 49 -11.59 12.64 0.71
C PRO A 49 -11.00 13.25 -0.56
N LYS A 50 -10.07 14.20 -0.43
CA LYS A 50 -9.45 14.87 -1.58
C LYS A 50 -8.43 13.95 -2.22
N LEU A 51 -8.78 13.31 -3.34
CA LEU A 51 -7.92 12.35 -4.04
C LEU A 51 -8.20 12.32 -5.54
N ALA A 52 -7.34 11.64 -6.29
CA ALA A 52 -7.53 11.37 -7.71
C ALA A 52 -7.36 9.87 -7.99
N MET A 53 -8.16 9.36 -8.92
CA MET A 53 -8.06 8.02 -9.47
C MET A 53 -7.74 8.09 -10.96
N LEU A 54 -6.73 7.33 -11.38
CA LEU A 54 -6.31 7.20 -12.77
C LEU A 54 -6.77 5.82 -13.25
N ILE A 55 -7.74 5.77 -14.14
CA ILE A 55 -8.40 4.55 -14.62
C ILE A 55 -7.84 4.21 -16.00
N PHE A 56 -7.30 3.00 -16.17
CA PHE A 56 -6.72 2.53 -17.42
C PHE A 56 -7.63 1.52 -18.11
N SER A 57 -7.50 1.41 -19.44
CA SER A 57 -8.31 0.49 -20.26
C SER A 57 -8.10 -0.98 -19.90
N SER A 58 -6.98 -1.31 -19.24
CA SER A 58 -6.69 -2.64 -18.70
C SER A 58 -7.54 -3.03 -17.48
N GLY A 59 -8.29 -2.09 -16.90
CA GLY A 59 -8.96 -2.29 -15.61
C GLY A 59 -8.09 -1.97 -14.39
N LYS A 60 -6.82 -1.60 -14.60
CA LYS A 60 -5.97 -1.07 -13.53
C LYS A 60 -6.43 0.34 -13.15
N VAL A 61 -6.45 0.63 -11.87
CA VAL A 61 -6.73 1.95 -11.33
C VAL A 61 -5.66 2.34 -10.31
N ILE A 62 -5.11 3.55 -10.44
CA ILE A 62 -4.18 4.11 -9.46
C ILE A 62 -4.92 5.18 -8.65
N CYS A 63 -4.98 5.01 -7.34
CA CYS A 63 -5.52 5.99 -6.40
C CYS A 63 -4.35 6.73 -5.72
N THR A 64 -4.40 8.06 -5.70
CA THR A 64 -3.39 8.92 -5.06
C THR A 64 -4.04 10.09 -4.33
N GLY A 65 -3.45 10.53 -3.23
CA GLY A 65 -3.96 11.61 -2.37
C GLY A 65 -4.64 11.12 -1.10
N ALA A 66 -4.79 9.80 -0.92
CA ALA A 66 -5.33 9.24 0.32
C ALA A 66 -4.35 9.42 1.49
N ARG A 67 -4.87 9.55 2.71
CA ARG A 67 -4.03 9.60 3.93
C ARG A 67 -4.24 8.42 4.86
N SER A 68 -5.23 7.59 4.54
CA SER A 68 -5.61 6.43 5.32
C SER A 68 -6.20 5.35 4.44
N ASN A 69 -6.21 4.12 4.93
CA ASN A 69 -6.90 3.01 4.27
C ASN A 69 -8.40 3.29 4.10
N LYS A 70 -9.02 3.96 5.07
CA LYS A 70 -10.43 4.38 5.02
C LYS A 70 -10.71 5.32 3.84
N ASP A 71 -9.80 6.25 3.54
CA ASP A 71 -9.95 7.14 2.38
C ASP A 71 -9.99 6.35 1.06
N ILE A 72 -9.17 5.30 0.97
CA ILE A 72 -9.06 4.44 -0.21
C ILE A 72 -10.31 3.58 -0.36
N GLU A 73 -10.86 3.06 0.74
CA GLU A 73 -12.15 2.36 0.71
C GLU A 73 -13.30 3.25 0.25
N VAL A 74 -13.36 4.50 0.73
CA VAL A 74 -14.35 5.49 0.27
C VAL A 74 -14.13 5.79 -1.22
N ALA A 75 -12.88 5.91 -1.66
CA ALA A 75 -12.53 6.10 -3.07
C ALA A 75 -13.05 4.96 -3.94
N ARG A 76 -12.79 3.71 -3.51
CA ARG A 76 -13.24 2.49 -4.20
C ARG A 76 -14.75 2.46 -4.36
N ASN A 77 -15.50 2.77 -3.31
CA ASN A 77 -16.96 2.76 -3.41
C ASN A 77 -17.46 3.83 -4.42
N LYS A 78 -16.86 5.02 -4.38
CA LYS A 78 -17.16 6.09 -5.36
C LYS A 78 -16.73 5.74 -6.79
N LEU A 79 -15.69 4.92 -6.96
CA LEU A 79 -15.27 4.39 -8.25
C LEU A 79 -16.35 3.46 -8.81
N ILE A 80 -16.87 2.54 -8.01
CA ILE A 80 -17.93 1.61 -8.40
C ILE A 80 -19.16 2.38 -8.89
N ASP A 81 -19.60 3.37 -8.11
CA ASP A 81 -20.75 4.20 -8.48
C ASP A 81 -20.47 4.95 -9.80
N LYS A 82 -19.26 5.49 -9.97
CA LYS A 82 -18.89 6.20 -11.19
C LYS A 82 -18.80 5.30 -12.43
N LEU A 83 -18.35 4.06 -12.27
CA LEU A 83 -18.33 3.07 -13.36
C LEU A 83 -19.76 2.69 -13.77
N LYS A 84 -20.65 2.49 -12.78
CA LYS A 84 -22.08 2.23 -13.02
C LYS A 84 -22.75 3.39 -13.76
N ASP A 85 -22.50 4.64 -13.37
CA ASP A 85 -22.98 5.84 -14.08
C ASP A 85 -22.56 5.82 -15.56
N GLY A 86 -21.36 5.27 -15.85
CA GLY A 86 -20.82 5.14 -17.20
C GLY A 86 -21.31 3.92 -17.99
N GLY A 87 -22.29 3.17 -17.45
CA GLY A 87 -22.79 1.94 -18.06
C GLY A 87 -21.80 0.78 -18.01
N THR A 88 -20.82 0.83 -17.11
CA THR A 88 -19.87 -0.27 -16.84
C THR A 88 -20.29 -0.96 -15.55
N ILE A 89 -20.81 -2.17 -15.66
CA ILE A 89 -21.10 -3.02 -14.51
C ILE A 89 -19.81 -3.76 -14.16
N VAL A 90 -19.40 -3.67 -12.90
CA VAL A 90 -18.33 -4.48 -12.35
C VAL A 90 -19.00 -5.69 -11.70
N GLU A 91 -18.76 -6.88 -12.26
CA GLU A 91 -19.46 -8.13 -11.88
C GLU A 91 -19.03 -8.63 -10.51
N THR A 92 -17.79 -8.34 -10.12
CA THR A 92 -17.26 -8.58 -8.78
C THR A 92 -17.20 -7.24 -8.03
N LYS A 93 -17.44 -7.26 -6.71
CA LYS A 93 -17.07 -6.10 -5.87
C LYS A 93 -15.57 -5.89 -6.13
N PRO A 94 -15.06 -4.71 -6.54
CA PRO A 94 -13.63 -4.52 -6.80
C PRO A 94 -12.84 -4.98 -5.59
N VAL A 95 -12.32 -6.19 -5.69
CA VAL A 95 -11.41 -6.77 -4.73
C VAL A 95 -10.05 -6.33 -5.25
N PHE A 96 -9.23 -5.76 -4.38
CA PHE A 96 -7.81 -5.83 -4.67
C PHE A 96 -7.53 -7.33 -4.86
N GLU A 97 -6.82 -7.75 -5.90
CA GLU A 97 -6.51 -9.17 -6.12
C GLU A 97 -6.13 -9.83 -4.79
N ASP A 98 -6.65 -11.05 -4.53
CA ASP A 98 -6.32 -11.81 -3.32
C ASP A 98 -4.81 -11.74 -3.13
N GLN A 99 -4.38 -11.00 -2.12
CA GLN A 99 -2.97 -10.66 -1.98
C GLN A 99 -2.29 -11.86 -1.36
N PHE A 100 -1.25 -12.40 -2.00
CA PHE A 100 -0.38 -13.37 -1.33
C PHE A 100 0.16 -12.73 -0.03
N LEU A 101 -0.15 -13.35 1.10
CA LEU A 101 0.25 -12.87 2.41
C LEU A 101 1.51 -13.59 2.86
N PHE A 102 1.43 -14.91 3.00
CA PHE A 102 2.53 -15.76 3.49
C PHE A 102 2.30 -17.22 3.08
N ASN A 103 3.32 -18.05 3.26
CA ASN A 103 3.17 -19.50 3.13
C ASN A 103 3.00 -20.11 4.52
N ILE A 104 2.16 -21.15 4.61
CA ILE A 104 2.14 -22.06 5.75
C ILE A 104 2.55 -23.46 5.30
N SER A 105 2.96 -24.24 6.28
CA SER A 105 3.53 -25.56 6.07
C SER A 105 2.44 -26.58 5.67
N PRO A 106 2.75 -27.60 4.85
CA PRO A 106 1.72 -28.48 4.28
C PRO A 106 1.02 -29.40 5.30
N GLU A 107 1.55 -29.55 6.53
CA GLU A 107 0.91 -30.30 7.61
C GLU A 107 -0.48 -29.75 7.97
N PHE A 108 -0.70 -28.44 7.79
CA PHE A 108 -1.99 -27.80 8.03
C PHE A 108 -3.05 -28.20 6.98
N LYS A 109 -2.67 -28.90 5.90
CA LYS A 109 -3.63 -29.31 4.85
C LYS A 109 -4.73 -30.20 5.43
N LYS A 110 -4.38 -31.13 6.33
CA LYS A 110 -5.33 -32.09 6.88
C LYS A 110 -6.42 -31.41 7.70
N GLU A 111 -6.04 -30.52 8.62
CA GLU A 111 -7.02 -29.81 9.46
C GLU A 111 -7.89 -28.85 8.64
N VAL A 112 -7.31 -28.15 7.65
CA VAL A 112 -8.07 -27.25 6.76
C VAL A 112 -9.07 -28.04 5.92
N MET A 113 -8.71 -29.24 5.45
CA MET A 113 -9.63 -30.17 4.78
C MET A 113 -10.76 -30.65 5.71
N GLU A 114 -10.46 -30.87 6.98
CA GLU A 114 -11.42 -31.29 8.00
C GLU A 114 -12.26 -30.12 8.54
N GLY A 115 -12.00 -28.90 8.08
CA GLY A 115 -12.71 -27.69 8.47
C GLY A 115 -12.33 -27.14 9.85
N VAL A 116 -11.16 -27.54 10.35
CA VAL A 116 -10.67 -27.22 11.70
C VAL A 116 -9.67 -26.07 11.65
N ILE A 117 -9.77 -25.14 12.61
CA ILE A 117 -8.79 -24.08 12.86
C ILE A 117 -8.12 -24.41 14.20
N SER A 118 -6.88 -24.91 14.16
CA SER A 118 -6.12 -25.20 15.38
C SER A 118 -5.46 -23.95 15.96
N GLU A 119 -5.07 -24.01 17.24
CA GLU A 119 -4.27 -22.97 17.89
C GLU A 119 -2.94 -22.74 17.15
N ASP A 120 -2.32 -23.80 16.62
CA ASP A 120 -1.10 -23.71 15.83
C ASP A 120 -1.30 -22.95 14.51
N LEU A 121 -2.43 -23.17 13.82
CA LEU A 121 -2.77 -22.41 12.62
C LEU A 121 -3.04 -20.95 12.96
N GLU A 122 -3.80 -20.67 14.01
CA GLU A 122 -4.08 -19.31 14.47
C GLU A 122 -2.78 -18.55 14.81
N ASN A 123 -1.86 -19.20 15.52
CA ASN A 123 -0.53 -18.64 15.81
C ASN A 123 0.24 -18.30 14.53
N LYS A 124 0.13 -19.07 13.44
CA LYS A 124 0.75 -18.71 12.15
C LYS A 124 0.15 -17.45 11.53
N PHE A 125 -1.14 -17.21 11.70
CA PHE A 125 -1.75 -15.95 11.28
C PHE A 125 -1.22 -14.79 12.13
N ILE A 126 -1.13 -14.96 13.45
CA ILE A 126 -0.62 -13.94 14.38
C ILE A 126 0.85 -13.60 14.09
N ASP A 127 1.70 -14.60 13.87
CA ASP A 127 3.11 -14.45 13.49
C ASP A 127 3.31 -13.60 12.21
N ASN A 128 2.28 -13.53 11.36
CA ASN A 128 2.26 -12.77 10.10
C ASN A 128 1.35 -11.53 10.13
N ASP A 129 1.11 -10.97 11.33
CA ASP A 129 0.29 -9.77 11.56
C ASP A 129 -1.16 -9.91 11.05
N LYS A 130 -1.72 -11.13 11.10
CA LYS A 130 -3.11 -11.44 10.77
C LYS A 130 -3.85 -11.99 11.99
N THR A 131 -5.18 -12.02 11.91
CA THR A 131 -6.04 -12.45 13.00
C THR A 131 -7.16 -13.31 12.45
N LEU A 132 -7.38 -14.47 13.05
CA LEU A 132 -8.62 -15.23 12.89
C LEU A 132 -9.54 -14.87 14.07
N SER A 133 -10.85 -14.82 13.83
CA SER A 133 -11.82 -14.65 14.92
C SER A 133 -12.21 -16.03 15.45
N ASP A 134 -12.60 -16.11 16.72
CA ASP A 134 -13.22 -17.32 17.32
C ASP A 134 -14.46 -17.82 16.54
N LYS A 135 -15.05 -16.97 15.69
CA LYS A 135 -16.20 -17.29 14.83
C LYS A 135 -15.81 -17.72 13.42
N ALA A 136 -14.52 -17.81 13.12
CA ALA A 136 -14.05 -18.17 11.80
C ALA A 136 -14.44 -19.62 11.47
N THR A 137 -14.95 -19.81 10.27
CA THR A 137 -15.25 -21.11 9.69
C THR A 137 -14.36 -21.37 8.49
N VAL A 138 -14.16 -22.64 8.17
CA VAL A 138 -13.42 -23.07 6.98
C VAL A 138 -14.41 -23.69 5.99
N GLU A 139 -14.38 -23.23 4.74
CA GLU A 139 -15.24 -23.69 3.66
C GLU A 139 -14.38 -24.09 2.46
N GLN A 140 -14.59 -25.26 1.88
CA GLN A 140 -13.92 -25.63 0.63
C GLN A 140 -14.58 -24.89 -0.54
N ILE A 141 -13.77 -24.21 -1.36
CA ILE A 141 -14.26 -23.39 -2.48
C ILE A 141 -13.83 -23.91 -3.86
N ALA A 142 -12.75 -24.69 -3.93
CA ALA A 142 -12.33 -25.42 -5.12
C ALA A 142 -11.45 -26.63 -4.73
N ASP A 143 -10.98 -27.37 -5.74
CA ASP A 143 -9.96 -28.40 -5.53
C ASP A 143 -8.68 -27.74 -5.01
N ASP A 144 -8.18 -28.25 -3.88
CA ASP A 144 -6.99 -27.72 -3.21
C ASP A 144 -7.10 -26.23 -2.78
N GLU A 145 -8.31 -25.66 -2.71
CA GLU A 145 -8.56 -24.29 -2.23
C GLU A 145 -9.66 -24.22 -1.17
N TRP A 146 -9.34 -23.56 -0.05
CA TRP A 146 -10.24 -23.35 1.08
C TRP A 146 -10.32 -21.88 1.46
N LYS A 147 -11.45 -21.49 2.03
CA LYS A 147 -11.71 -20.15 2.54
C LYS A 147 -11.90 -20.20 4.04
N ILE A 148 -11.10 -19.46 4.78
CA ILE A 148 -11.33 -19.17 6.20
C ILE A 148 -12.06 -17.83 6.31
N THR A 149 -13.21 -17.75 6.97
CA THR A 149 -13.98 -16.49 7.09
C THR A 149 -14.82 -16.42 8.36
N ASP A 150 -14.99 -15.22 8.90
CA ASP A 150 -15.92 -14.92 10.01
C ASP A 150 -17.17 -14.13 9.52
N GLY A 151 -17.38 -14.07 8.21
CA GLY A 151 -18.40 -13.25 7.54
C GLY A 151 -18.03 -11.77 7.38
N LYS A 152 -16.94 -11.29 8.00
CA LYS A 152 -16.42 -9.92 7.85
C LYS A 152 -15.08 -9.85 7.13
N LYS A 153 -14.19 -10.82 7.37
CA LYS A 153 -12.90 -11.00 6.73
C LYS A 153 -12.84 -12.39 6.11
N TYR A 154 -11.98 -12.56 5.10
CA TYR A 154 -11.63 -13.89 4.62
C TYR A 154 -10.16 -14.02 4.27
N TYR A 155 -9.71 -15.28 4.29
CA TYR A 155 -8.44 -15.74 3.78
C TYR A 155 -8.67 -16.93 2.85
N ILE A 156 -7.94 -16.99 1.73
CA ILE A 156 -7.95 -18.12 0.80
C ILE A 156 -6.65 -18.89 1.00
N LEU A 157 -6.77 -20.19 1.28
CA LEU A 157 -5.66 -21.11 1.41
C LEU A 157 -5.61 -21.96 0.14
N LYS A 158 -4.51 -21.90 -0.60
CA LYS A 158 -4.30 -22.70 -1.81
C LYS A 158 -3.17 -23.69 -1.59
N ALA A 159 -3.44 -24.99 -1.67
CA ALA A 159 -2.39 -25.99 -1.62
C ALA A 159 -1.64 -26.02 -2.96
N VAL A 160 -0.35 -25.65 -2.93
CA VAL A 160 0.51 -25.59 -4.12
C VAL A 160 1.79 -26.37 -3.83
N ASN A 161 1.98 -27.49 -4.53
CA ASN A 161 3.13 -28.39 -4.32
C ASN A 161 3.27 -28.83 -2.84
N LYS A 162 4.37 -28.42 -2.18
CA LYS A 162 4.75 -28.79 -0.80
C LYS A 162 4.46 -27.68 0.24
N LYS A 163 3.48 -26.82 -0.03
CA LYS A 163 3.11 -25.71 0.85
C LYS A 163 1.65 -25.31 0.66
N ILE A 164 1.13 -24.51 1.57
CA ILE A 164 -0.15 -23.84 1.41
C ILE A 164 0.15 -22.34 1.32
N GLU A 165 -0.29 -21.73 0.24
CA GLU A 165 -0.22 -20.29 0.04
C GLU A 165 -1.45 -19.64 0.65
N VAL A 166 -1.23 -18.71 1.58
CA VAL A 166 -2.31 -17.95 2.23
C VAL A 166 -2.44 -16.63 1.52
N TYR A 167 -3.63 -16.42 0.99
CA TYR A 167 -4.10 -15.17 0.44
C TYR A 167 -5.14 -14.58 1.39
N GLY A 168 -5.29 -13.27 1.42
CA GLY A 168 -6.39 -12.60 2.12
C GLY A 168 -7.33 -11.95 1.13
N GLU A 169 -8.44 -11.39 1.64
CA GLU A 169 -9.01 -10.19 1.01
C GLU A 169 -7.85 -9.33 0.58
N GLY A 170 -7.72 -9.09 -0.73
CA GLY A 170 -6.65 -8.27 -1.22
C GLY A 170 -6.68 -6.98 -0.42
N GLY A 171 -5.62 -6.78 0.35
CA GLY A 171 -5.45 -5.53 1.05
C GLY A 171 -5.37 -4.45 0.01
N ILE A 172 -5.60 -3.21 0.43
CA ILE A 172 -5.24 -2.06 -0.38
C ILE A 172 -3.79 -2.25 -0.86
N LEU A 173 -3.60 -2.41 -2.16
CA LEU A 173 -2.27 -2.62 -2.72
C LEU A 173 -1.51 -1.30 -2.69
N ILE A 174 -0.84 -1.03 -1.56
CA ILE A 174 -0.03 0.17 -1.38
C ILE A 174 1.19 0.08 -2.30
N GLN A 175 1.23 1.01 -3.25
CA GLN A 175 2.35 1.18 -4.17
C GLN A 175 3.45 2.05 -3.55
N ASN A 176 3.05 3.07 -2.78
CA ASN A 176 3.95 3.99 -2.12
C ASN A 176 3.26 4.69 -0.93
N ILE A 177 4.04 5.02 0.08
CA ILE A 177 3.68 5.91 1.18
C ILE A 177 4.69 7.06 1.17
N VAL A 178 4.16 8.28 1.21
CA VAL A 178 4.94 9.47 1.53
C VAL A 178 4.62 9.87 2.96
N ALA A 179 5.64 9.97 3.79
CA ALA A 179 5.54 10.39 5.18
C ALA A 179 6.39 11.64 5.43
N SER A 180 6.08 12.35 6.51
CA SER A 180 6.90 13.44 7.03
C SER A 180 7.34 13.12 8.45
N ALA A 181 8.50 13.61 8.85
CA ALA A 181 8.98 13.57 10.23
C ALA A 181 9.80 14.82 10.54
N SER A 182 10.03 15.07 11.82
CA SER A 182 10.96 16.10 12.30
C SER A 182 12.05 15.43 13.12
N LEU A 183 13.31 15.77 12.82
CA LEU A 183 14.47 15.30 13.57
C LEU A 183 14.54 15.94 14.97
N GLY A 184 13.96 17.14 15.11
CA GLY A 184 13.94 17.92 16.35
C GLY A 184 15.14 18.86 16.54
N PHE A 185 16.01 18.98 15.54
CA PHE A 185 17.20 19.84 15.52
C PHE A 185 17.52 20.26 14.08
N GLU A 186 18.33 21.32 13.90
CA GLU A 186 18.81 21.72 12.57
C GLU A 186 19.96 20.82 12.11
N VAL A 187 20.13 20.67 10.80
CA VAL A 187 21.13 19.78 10.20
C VAL A 187 22.07 20.57 9.30
N ASN A 188 23.37 20.39 9.51
CA ASN A 188 24.38 20.84 8.56
C ASN A 188 24.42 19.91 7.35
N LEU A 189 23.71 20.27 6.28
CA LEU A 189 23.57 19.44 5.08
C LEU A 189 24.88 19.27 4.31
N ASP A 190 25.74 20.29 4.28
CA ASP A 190 27.05 20.22 3.63
C ASP A 190 27.94 19.16 4.31
N MET A 191 27.99 19.20 5.65
CA MET A 191 28.75 18.22 6.42
C MET A 191 28.13 16.83 6.30
N LEU A 192 26.80 16.70 6.33
CA LEU A 192 26.13 15.42 6.12
C LEU A 192 26.47 14.81 4.74
N ALA A 193 26.52 15.64 3.70
CA ALA A 193 26.88 15.19 2.35
C ALA A 193 28.34 14.72 2.24
N MET A 194 29.25 15.39 2.95
CA MET A 194 30.67 15.00 2.99
C MET A 194 30.91 13.70 3.75
N GLU A 195 30.19 13.48 4.84
CA GLU A 195 30.42 12.37 5.77
C GLU A 195 29.61 11.11 5.42
N CYS A 196 28.67 11.17 4.48
CA CYS A 196 27.69 10.11 4.23
C CYS A 196 27.55 9.77 2.74
N GLU A 197 28.12 8.64 2.30
CA GLU A 197 28.20 8.24 0.89
C GLU A 197 26.83 8.01 0.21
N ASN A 198 25.80 7.65 0.97
CA ASN A 198 24.46 7.38 0.45
C ASN A 198 23.59 8.64 0.39
N THR A 199 24.22 9.79 0.17
CA THR A 199 23.57 11.09 0.07
C THR A 199 23.94 11.84 -1.21
N GLU A 200 23.01 12.67 -1.67
CA GLU A 200 23.20 13.59 -2.80
C GLU A 200 22.67 14.96 -2.39
N TYR A 201 23.49 16.01 -2.54
CA TYR A 201 23.11 17.37 -2.16
C TYR A 201 23.64 18.38 -3.17
N GLU A 202 22.71 18.99 -3.90
CA GLU A 202 22.97 20.01 -4.92
C GLU A 202 22.02 21.19 -4.68
N PRO A 203 22.36 22.11 -3.74
CA PRO A 203 21.44 23.15 -3.25
C PRO A 203 20.92 24.09 -4.34
N GLU A 204 21.70 24.30 -5.40
CA GLU A 204 21.32 25.09 -6.58
C GLU A 204 20.19 24.43 -7.40
N GLN A 205 20.06 23.11 -7.33
CA GLN A 205 19.02 22.34 -8.01
C GLN A 205 17.84 22.05 -7.09
N PHE A 206 18.11 21.70 -5.82
CA PHE A 206 17.10 21.34 -4.84
C PHE A 206 17.56 21.67 -3.41
N PRO A 207 16.76 22.37 -2.59
CA PRO A 207 17.17 22.88 -1.28
C PRO A 207 17.31 21.83 -0.17
N GLY A 208 17.00 20.55 -0.44
CA GLY A 208 17.12 19.46 0.52
C GLY A 208 18.20 18.46 0.10
N LEU A 209 18.76 17.75 1.06
CA LEU A 209 19.65 16.61 0.82
C LEU A 209 18.81 15.36 0.57
N VAL A 210 19.16 14.59 -0.46
CA VAL A 210 18.59 13.28 -0.75
C VAL A 210 19.41 12.25 0.00
N PHE A 211 18.79 11.47 0.88
CA PHE A 211 19.41 10.40 1.65
C PHE A 211 18.75 9.08 1.27
N SER A 212 19.51 8.09 0.81
CA SER A 212 18.96 6.81 0.34
C SER A 212 19.25 5.66 1.31
N LEU A 213 18.23 4.89 1.67
CA LEU A 213 18.37 3.66 2.47
C LEU A 213 18.08 2.43 1.61
N ALA A 214 18.93 1.40 1.75
CA ALA A 214 18.69 0.11 1.11
C ALA A 214 17.64 -0.74 1.84
N LYS A 215 17.58 -0.64 3.18
CA LYS A 215 16.67 -1.42 4.03
C LYS A 215 16.11 -0.57 5.19
N PRO A 216 14.81 -0.24 5.20
CA PRO A 216 13.86 -0.45 4.09
C PRO A 216 14.27 0.38 2.86
N LYS A 217 13.95 -0.10 1.66
CA LYS A 217 14.28 0.61 0.41
C LYS A 217 13.48 1.91 0.34
N THR A 218 14.11 3.02 0.74
CA THR A 218 13.45 4.31 0.96
C THR A 218 14.40 5.46 0.63
N VAL A 219 13.82 6.61 0.31
CA VAL A 219 14.56 7.85 0.07
C VAL A 219 13.98 8.92 0.98
N MET A 220 14.86 9.64 1.66
CA MET A 220 14.54 10.74 2.54
C MET A 220 15.00 12.04 1.88
N LEU A 221 14.15 13.05 1.89
CA LEU A 221 14.52 14.44 1.61
C LEU A 221 14.69 15.13 2.96
N VAL A 222 15.93 15.41 3.33
CA VAL A 222 16.30 16.04 4.61
C VAL A 222 16.56 17.52 4.36
N PHE A 223 15.94 18.38 5.16
CA PHE A 223 16.09 19.82 5.07
C PHE A 223 16.90 20.35 6.26
N LYS A 224 17.58 21.48 6.07
CA LYS A 224 18.35 22.16 7.13
C LYS A 224 17.56 22.36 8.42
N SER A 225 16.26 22.62 8.33
CA SER A 225 15.35 22.78 9.49
C SER A 225 15.10 21.51 10.31
N GLY A 226 15.68 20.37 9.93
CA GLY A 226 15.39 19.08 10.53
C GLY A 226 14.09 18.46 10.05
N LYS A 227 13.36 19.09 9.12
CA LYS A 227 12.24 18.46 8.45
C LYS A 227 12.76 17.34 7.55
N MET A 228 12.05 16.22 7.54
CA MET A 228 12.34 15.08 6.69
C MET A 228 11.07 14.62 5.97
N ILE A 229 11.18 14.34 4.68
CA ILE A 229 10.15 13.69 3.87
C ILE A 229 10.63 12.31 3.48
N ILE A 230 9.85 11.27 3.74
CA ILE A 230 10.18 9.88 3.45
C ILE A 230 9.32 9.39 2.29
N THR A 231 9.92 8.76 1.27
CA THR A 231 9.21 8.11 0.15
C THR A 231 9.81 6.74 -0.16
N GLY A 232 9.07 5.91 -0.90
CA GLY A 232 9.45 4.55 -1.29
C GLY A 232 8.98 3.46 -0.32
N ALA A 233 8.47 3.86 0.86
CA ALA A 233 7.92 2.91 1.83
C ALA A 233 6.60 2.30 1.33
N LYS A 234 6.35 1.03 1.65
CA LYS A 234 5.08 0.34 1.39
C LYS A 234 4.22 0.14 2.63
N THR A 235 4.77 0.41 3.81
CA THR A 235 4.06 0.31 5.10
C THR A 235 4.42 1.52 5.98
N PRO A 236 3.51 1.97 6.87
CA PRO A 236 3.81 3.02 7.84
C PRO A 236 5.00 2.66 8.74
N GLN A 237 5.13 1.38 9.10
CA GLN A 237 6.23 0.85 9.91
C GLN A 237 7.57 1.04 9.20
N ALA A 238 7.66 0.72 7.90
CA ALA A 238 8.87 0.93 7.12
C ALA A 238 9.22 2.43 7.01
N ALA A 239 8.23 3.32 6.87
CA ALA A 239 8.47 4.76 6.88
C ALA A 239 9.02 5.24 8.23
N ASN A 240 8.47 4.71 9.34
CA ASN A 240 8.92 5.03 10.68
C ASN A 240 10.33 4.48 10.99
N GLU A 241 10.61 3.25 10.55
CA GLU A 241 11.93 2.64 10.65
C GLU A 241 12.98 3.45 9.87
N ALA A 242 12.66 3.84 8.63
CA ALA A 242 13.51 4.70 7.82
C ALA A 242 13.81 6.03 8.52
N ALA A 243 12.78 6.69 9.05
CA ALA A 243 12.94 7.94 9.78
C ALA A 243 13.89 7.81 10.99
N ASN A 244 13.72 6.76 11.80
CA ASN A 244 14.56 6.52 12.97
C ASN A 244 16.00 6.13 12.59
N LYS A 245 16.19 5.34 11.52
CA LYS A 245 17.52 5.01 10.99
C LYS A 245 18.27 6.25 10.50
N THR A 246 17.60 7.11 9.73
CA THR A 246 18.19 8.36 9.24
C THR A 246 18.54 9.29 10.39
N LYS A 247 17.65 9.46 11.37
CA LYS A 247 17.93 10.27 12.57
C LYS A 247 19.19 9.77 13.28
N LYS A 248 19.27 8.47 13.55
CA LYS A 248 20.41 7.87 14.24
C LYS A 248 21.72 8.10 13.49
N ALA A 249 21.72 7.91 12.16
CA ALA A 249 22.90 8.18 11.33
C ALA A 249 23.35 9.65 11.41
N ILE A 250 22.40 10.59 11.36
CA ILE A 250 22.70 12.03 11.47
C ILE A 250 23.25 12.38 12.87
N GLU A 251 22.69 11.81 13.93
CA GLU A 251 23.18 12.02 15.31
C GLU A 251 24.59 11.45 15.51
N GLU A 252 24.89 10.27 14.95
CA GLU A 252 26.20 9.62 15.06
C GLU A 252 27.31 10.38 14.30
N LEU A 253 26.98 11.06 13.21
CA LEU A 253 27.91 11.90 12.45
C LEU A 253 28.15 13.28 13.11
N GLY A 254 27.38 13.63 14.15
CA GLY A 254 27.58 14.89 14.88
C GLY A 254 27.26 16.15 14.06
N VAL A 255 26.41 16.05 13.04
CA VAL A 255 26.08 17.16 12.11
C VAL A 255 24.82 17.94 12.50
N ALA A 256 24.29 17.69 13.70
CA ALA A 256 23.21 18.48 14.30
C ALA A 256 23.75 19.84 14.77
N ILE A 257 23.02 20.92 14.47
CA ILE A 257 23.40 22.32 14.79
C ILE A 257 22.28 23.07 15.51
#